data_AF-A0A0K8WC49-F1
#
_entry.id   AF-A0A0K8WC49-F1
#
_cell.length_a   1.000
_cell.length_b   1.000
_cell.length_c   1.000
_cell.angle_alpha   90.00
_cell.angle_beta   90.00
_cell.angle_gamma   90.00
#
_symmetry.space_group_name_H-M   'P 1'
#
loop_
_entity.id
_entity.type
_entity.pdbx_description
1 polymer ?
#
loop_
_entity_poly.entity_id
_entity_poly.type
_entity_poly.pdbx_seq_one_letter_code
_entity_poly.pdbx_strand_id
1 'polypeptide(L)'
;MEGVEEQWRQELFQPGSMDTVQSVYACCGLNSAEDYIRIARAPPASCCKESNCINPLNLYLTGCLPKVEEAFADEATVTAYHQYGLLAFGCLILLLTILLAIHYQNRKRRFSY
;
A
#
# COMPACT_ATOMS: atom_id res chain seq x y z
N MET A 1 -10.10 -3.31 0.23
CA MET A 1 -9.33 -3.33 1.50
C MET A 1 -10.32 -2.92 2.58
N GLU A 2 -10.57 -3.78 3.55
CA GLU A 2 -11.40 -3.41 4.71
C GLU A 2 -10.68 -2.28 5.45
N GLY A 3 -11.44 -1.28 5.93
CA GLY A 3 -10.86 -0.16 6.64
C GLY A 3 -10.27 -0.60 7.97
N VAL A 4 -9.21 0.07 8.44
CA VAL A 4 -8.58 -0.18 9.74
C VAL A 4 -9.59 -0.13 10.89
N GLU A 5 -10.59 0.75 10.78
CA GLU A 5 -11.69 0.84 11.75
C GLU A 5 -12.52 -0.45 11.84
N GLU A 6 -12.74 -1.14 10.73
CA GLU A 6 -13.47 -2.39 10.70
C GLU A 6 -12.68 -3.51 11.37
N GLN A 7 -11.38 -3.59 11.10
CA GLN A 7 -10.50 -4.55 11.75
C GLN A 7 -10.37 -4.28 13.26
N TRP A 8 -10.34 -3.01 13.67
CA TRP A 8 -10.40 -2.65 15.09
C TRP A 8 -11.72 -3.08 15.72
N ARG A 9 -12.85 -2.90 15.02
CA ARG A 9 -14.15 -3.38 15.50
C ARG A 9 -14.15 -4.90 15.68
N GLN A 10 -13.57 -5.65 14.74
CA GLN A 10 -13.44 -7.10 14.83
C GLN A 10 -12.54 -7.50 16.01
N GLU A 11 -11.44 -6.79 16.25
CA GLU A 11 -10.53 -7.01 17.39
C GLU A 11 -11.24 -6.98 18.75
N LEU A 12 -12.27 -6.13 18.90
CA LEU A 12 -13.06 -6.06 20.13
C LEU A 12 -13.76 -7.40 20.44
N PHE A 13 -14.25 -8.09 19.41
CA PHE A 13 -14.95 -9.37 19.53
C PHE A 13 -14.00 -10.57 19.45
N GLN A 14 -13.03 -10.52 18.55
CA GLN A 14 -12.08 -11.57 18.24
C GLN A 14 -10.65 -11.02 18.28
N PRO A 15 -9.91 -11.27 19.38
CA PRO A 15 -8.50 -10.87 19.48
C PRO A 15 -7.67 -11.46 18.33
N GLY A 16 -6.75 -10.66 17.79
CA GLY A 16 -5.85 -11.03 16.70
C GLY A 16 -6.31 -10.59 15.30
N SER A 17 -7.47 -9.94 15.19
CA SER A 17 -7.98 -9.35 13.93
C SER A 17 -7.12 -8.17 13.45
N MET A 18 -6.44 -7.47 14.38
CA MET A 18 -5.56 -6.33 14.08
C MET A 18 -4.08 -6.69 13.89
N ASP A 19 -3.66 -7.93 14.16
CA ASP A 19 -2.24 -8.31 14.20
C ASP A 19 -1.52 -8.08 12.86
N THR A 20 -2.20 -8.42 11.76
CA THR A 20 -1.67 -8.23 10.40
C THR A 20 -1.49 -6.75 10.08
N VAL A 21 -2.43 -5.88 10.44
CA VAL A 21 -2.33 -4.44 10.18
C VAL A 21 -1.19 -3.83 10.98
N GLN A 22 -1.12 -4.18 12.26
CA GLN A 22 -0.12 -3.65 13.20
C GLN A 22 1.30 -4.02 12.79
N SER A 23 1.49 -5.26 12.32
CA SER A 23 2.79 -5.73 11.83
C SER A 23 3.18 -5.09 10.49
N VAL A 24 2.23 -4.91 9.56
CA VAL A 24 2.49 -4.32 8.23
C VAL A 24 2.80 -2.82 8.33
N TYR A 25 1.99 -2.07 9.06
CA TYR A 25 2.10 -0.60 9.15
C TYR A 25 2.90 -0.10 10.35
N ALA A 26 3.51 -1.01 11.13
CA ALA A 26 4.29 -0.70 12.32
C ALA A 26 3.56 0.27 13.27
N CYS A 27 2.33 -0.09 13.60
CA CYS A 27 1.38 0.72 14.36
C CYS A 27 0.75 -0.10 15.49
N CYS A 28 0.08 0.56 16.45
CA CYS A 28 -0.65 -0.13 17.51
C CYS A 28 -1.97 0.56 17.84
N GLY A 29 -3.03 -0.24 17.99
CA GLY A 29 -4.38 0.26 18.22
C GLY A 29 -4.97 0.98 17.02
N LEU A 30 -6.12 1.65 17.22
CA LEU A 30 -6.78 2.39 16.15
C LEU A 30 -6.16 3.78 16.00
N ASN A 31 -6.21 4.58 17.06
CA ASN A 31 -5.67 5.92 17.16
C ASN A 31 -4.37 5.96 17.97
N SER A 32 -4.20 5.03 18.91
CA SER A 32 -2.99 4.93 19.72
C SER A 32 -2.85 3.55 20.38
N ALA A 33 -1.66 3.24 20.88
CA ALA A 33 -1.44 2.04 21.71
C ALA A 33 -2.31 2.02 22.98
N GLU A 34 -2.76 3.19 23.47
CA GLU A 34 -3.64 3.29 24.63
C GLU A 34 -5.02 2.69 24.39
N ASP A 35 -5.45 2.52 23.14
CA ASP A 35 -6.77 1.98 22.83
C ASP A 35 -6.93 0.56 23.38
N TYR A 36 -5.84 -0.23 23.42
CA TYR A 36 -5.80 -1.52 24.10
C TYR A 36 -5.95 -1.38 25.62
N ILE A 37 -5.30 -0.38 26.22
CA ILE A 37 -5.41 -0.10 27.66
C ILE A 37 -6.83 0.30 28.03
N ARG A 38 -7.51 1.09 27.19
CA ARG A 38 -8.90 1.53 27.39
C ARG A 38 -9.89 0.36 27.40
N ILE A 39 -9.63 -0.68 26.61
CA ILE A 39 -10.42 -1.92 26.62
C ILE A 39 -9.90 -2.95 27.64
N ALA A 40 -9.02 -2.54 28.55
CA ALA A 40 -8.39 -3.37 29.57
C ALA A 40 -7.68 -4.62 29.00
N ARG A 41 -7.09 -4.49 27.81
CA ARG A 41 -6.27 -5.53 27.17
C ARG A 41 -4.82 -5.06 27.04
N ALA A 42 -3.90 -6.00 27.17
CA ALA A 42 -2.51 -5.74 26.84
C ALA A 42 -2.36 -5.63 25.30
N PRO A 43 -1.50 -4.73 24.79
CA PRO A 43 -1.15 -4.73 23.38
C PRO A 43 -0.60 -6.09 22.95
N PRO A 44 -1.04 -6.63 21.80
CA PRO A 44 -0.52 -7.88 21.25
C PRO A 44 0.95 -7.74 20.80
N ALA A 45 1.62 -8.87 20.57
CA ALA A 45 3.02 -8.89 20.13
C ALA A 45 3.23 -8.17 18.78
N SER A 46 2.20 -8.14 17.93
CA SER A 46 2.17 -7.38 16.66
C SER A 46 2.35 -5.87 16.82
N CYS A 47 2.03 -5.31 17.99
CA CYS A 47 2.24 -3.90 18.32
C CYS A 47 3.69 -3.54 18.63
N CYS A 48 4.61 -4.51 18.62
CA CYS A 48 6.00 -4.29 19.00
C CYS A 48 6.95 -4.64 17.86
N LYS A 49 8.06 -3.90 17.78
CA LYS A 49 9.13 -4.21 16.84
C LYS A 49 9.67 -5.61 17.09
N GLU A 50 9.84 -6.39 16.01
CA GLU A 50 10.30 -7.79 16.05
C GLU A 50 9.44 -8.70 16.95
N SER A 51 8.18 -8.32 17.18
CA SER A 51 7.28 -9.01 18.11
C SER A 51 7.80 -9.08 19.55
N ASN A 52 8.72 -8.17 19.92
CA ASN A 52 9.35 -8.16 21.23
C ASN A 52 8.84 -6.98 22.07
N CYS A 53 7.79 -7.25 22.85
CA CYS A 53 7.17 -6.31 23.78
C CYS A 53 7.82 -6.29 25.19
N ILE A 54 8.97 -6.95 25.39
CA ILE A 54 9.66 -6.93 26.69
C ILE A 54 10.20 -5.53 26.99
N ASN A 55 10.70 -4.84 25.96
CA ASN A 55 11.18 -3.48 26.09
C ASN A 55 10.08 -2.48 25.69
N PRO A 56 9.63 -1.58 26.58
CA PRO A 56 8.62 -0.58 26.26
C PRO A 56 9.05 0.38 25.13
N LEU A 57 10.36 0.52 24.86
CA LEU A 57 10.87 1.30 23.73
C LEU A 57 10.52 0.70 22.35
N ASN A 58 10.19 -0.59 22.30
CA ASN A 58 9.85 -1.28 21.05
C ASN A 58 8.36 -1.22 20.71
N LEU A 59 7.54 -0.66 21.60
CA LEU A 59 6.10 -0.53 21.40
C LEU A 59 5.81 0.60 20.40
N TYR A 60 5.01 0.32 19.38
CA TYR A 60 4.52 1.35 18.48
C TYR A 60 3.51 2.22 19.21
N LEU A 61 3.85 3.48 19.47
CA LEU A 61 2.97 4.44 20.15
C LEU A 61 1.89 4.99 19.20
N THR A 62 2.18 5.00 17.90
CA THR A 62 1.33 5.57 16.86
C THR A 62 0.17 4.64 16.51
N GLY A 63 -1.04 5.20 16.36
CA GLY A 63 -2.22 4.50 15.89
C GLY A 63 -2.12 4.01 14.44
N CYS A 64 -2.87 2.95 14.13
CA CYS A 64 -2.93 2.42 12.77
C CYS A 64 -3.70 3.31 11.79
N LEU A 65 -4.75 4.01 12.23
CA LEU A 65 -5.53 4.90 11.37
C LEU A 65 -4.66 5.99 10.72
N PRO A 66 -3.94 6.85 11.48
CA PRO A 66 -3.10 7.88 10.87
C PRO A 66 -1.94 7.31 10.06
N LYS A 67 -1.40 6.15 10.45
CA LYS A 67 -0.31 5.48 9.72
C LYS A 67 -0.74 4.96 8.36
N VAL A 68 -1.93 4.37 8.31
CA VAL A 68 -2.52 3.87 7.07
C VAL A 68 -2.94 5.03 6.18
N GLU A 69 -3.52 6.09 6.73
CA GLU A 69 -3.81 7.32 5.96
C GLU A 69 -2.54 7.95 5.38
N GLU A 70 -1.46 8.04 6.17
CA GLU A 70 -0.15 8.52 5.72
C GLU A 70 0.39 7.63 4.58
N ALA A 71 0.35 6.31 4.74
CA ALA A 71 0.79 5.36 3.72
C ALA A 71 -0.03 5.50 2.41
N PHE A 72 -1.35 5.63 2.51
CA PHE A 72 -2.20 5.84 1.33
C PHE A 72 -1.99 7.22 0.70
N ALA A 73 -1.75 8.26 1.49
CA ALA A 73 -1.48 9.60 0.97
C ALA A 73 -0.15 9.65 0.21
N ASP A 74 0.89 8.99 0.73
CA ASP A 74 2.17 8.85 0.02
C ASP A 74 2.02 8.01 -1.25
N GLU A 75 1.32 6.87 -1.19
CA GLU A 75 1.06 6.02 -2.35
C GLU A 75 0.19 6.71 -3.42
N ALA A 76 -0.72 7.61 -3.04
CA ALA A 76 -1.52 8.38 -3.99
C ALA A 76 -0.66 9.25 -4.92
N THR A 77 0.49 9.72 -4.43
CA THR A 77 1.45 10.47 -5.28
C THR A 77 2.25 9.55 -6.21
N VAL A 78 2.60 8.34 -5.75
CA VAL A 78 3.39 7.36 -6.51
C VAL A 78 2.55 6.68 -7.60
N THR A 79 1.28 6.40 -7.31
CA THR A 79 0.34 5.78 -8.26
C THR A 79 0.06 6.66 -9.47
N ALA A 80 0.00 7.98 -9.28
CA ALA A 80 -0.13 8.93 -10.38
C ALA A 80 1.05 8.80 -11.37
N TYR A 81 2.27 8.70 -10.88
CA TYR A 81 3.47 8.58 -11.72
C TYR A 81 3.45 7.31 -12.57
N HIS A 82 3.05 6.18 -11.97
CA HIS A 82 2.89 4.92 -12.68
C HIS A 82 1.82 4.98 -13.78
N GLN A 83 0.68 5.61 -13.51
CA GLN A 83 -0.40 5.76 -14.50
C GLN A 83 0.05 6.58 -15.70
N TYR A 84 0.69 7.73 -15.49
CA TYR A 84 1.21 8.55 -16.58
C TYR A 84 2.35 7.84 -17.35
N GLY A 85 3.19 7.07 -16.65
CA GLY A 85 4.24 6.26 -17.27
C GLY A 85 3.69 5.19 -18.23
N LEU A 86 2.66 4.46 -17.81
CA LEU A 86 1.98 3.47 -18.66
C LEU A 86 1.34 4.12 -19.89
N LEU A 87 0.69 5.27 -19.72
CA LEU A 87 0.09 6.01 -20.83
C LEU A 87 1.16 6.45 -21.85
N ALA A 88 2.25 7.06 -21.39
CA ALA A 88 3.35 7.50 -22.25
C ALA A 88 3.98 6.33 -23.02
N PHE A 89 4.21 5.20 -22.34
CA PHE A 89 4.75 3.99 -22.96
C PHE A 89 3.81 3.43 -24.04
N GLY A 90 2.50 3.42 -23.79
CA GLY A 90 1.49 3.05 -24.77
C GLY A 90 1.54 3.94 -26.03
N CYS A 91 1.65 5.25 -25.85
CA CYS A 91 1.82 6.19 -26.97
C CYS A 91 3.10 5.91 -27.78
N LEU A 92 4.22 5.61 -27.13
CA LEU A 92 5.48 5.28 -27.81
C LEU A 92 5.36 4.01 -28.66
N ILE A 93 4.74 2.95 -28.15
CA ILE A 93 4.50 1.72 -28.91
C ILE A 93 3.64 2.00 -30.14
N LEU A 94 2.56 2.77 -29.99
CA LEU A 94 1.68 3.13 -31.11
C LEU A 94 2.43 3.92 -32.18
N LEU A 95 3.28 4.87 -31.78
CA LEU A 95 4.11 5.63 -32.72
C LEU A 95 5.08 4.71 -33.47
N LEU A 96 5.78 3.82 -32.76
CA LEU A 96 6.72 2.88 -33.36
C LEU A 96 6.04 1.90 -34.33
N THR A 97 4.85 1.40 -34.00
CA THR A 97 4.09 0.49 -34.87
C THR A 97 3.62 1.20 -36.14
N ILE A 98 3.14 2.45 -36.05
CA ILE A 98 2.77 3.26 -37.22
C ILE A 98 3.98 3.52 -38.12
N LEU A 99 5.12 3.95 -37.54
CA LEU A 99 6.35 4.18 -38.29
C LEU A 99 6.84 2.91 -39.00
N LEU A 100 6.81 1.78 -38.31
CA LEU A 100 7.19 0.49 -38.87
C LEU A 100 6.25 0.08 -40.01
N ALA A 101 4.94 0.27 -39.86
CA ALA A 101 3.95 -0.03 -40.89
C ALA A 101 4.16 0.82 -42.16
N ILE A 102 4.40 2.13 -42.01
CA ILE A 102 4.69 3.04 -43.13
C ILE A 102 5.99 2.61 -43.83
N HIS A 103 7.06 2.37 -43.06
CA HIS A 103 8.35 1.96 -43.61
C HIS A 103 8.24 0.63 -44.35
N TYR A 104 7.50 -0.34 -43.79
CA TYR A 104 7.25 -1.63 -44.41
C TYR A 104 6.46 -1.49 -45.72
N GLN A 105 5.39 -0.70 -45.74
CA GLN A 105 4.61 -0.44 -46.96
C GLN A 105 5.44 0.25 -48.03
N ASN A 106 6.26 1.25 -47.65
CA ASN A 106 7.15 1.94 -48.57
C ASN A 106 8.22 1.00 -49.14
N ARG A 107 8.79 0.11 -48.32
CA ARG A 107 9.73 -0.92 -48.80
C ARG A 107 9.03 -1.87 -49.77
N LYS A 108 7.83 -2.37 -49.44
CA LYS A 108 7.06 -3.27 -50.32
C LYS A 108 6.73 -2.61 -51.67
N ARG A 109 6.32 -1.33 -51.67
CA ARG A 109 6.08 -0.58 -52.92
C ARG A 109 7.32 -0.48 -53.80
N ARG A 110 8.50 -0.30 -53.20
CA ARG A 110 9.78 -0.18 -53.93
C ARG A 110 10.26 -1.49 -54.57
N PHE A 111 9.88 -2.64 -54.03
CA PHE A 111 10.23 -3.98 -54.57
C PHE A 111 9.16 -4.55 -55.53
N SER A 112 8.06 -3.83 -55.78
CA SER A 112 6.96 -4.26 -56.68
C SER A 112 7.06 -3.66 -58.10
N TYR A 113 8.20 -3.07 -58.44
CA TYR A 113 8.59 -2.66 -59.81
C TYR A 113 9.65 -3.61 -60.33
#